data_AF-A0A814VWZ3-F1
#
_entry.id   AF-A0A814VWZ3-F1
#
_cell.length_a   1.000
_cell.length_b   1.000
_cell.length_c   1.000
_cell.angle_alpha   90.00
_cell.angle_beta   90.00
_cell.angle_gamma   90.00
#
_symmetry.space_group_name_H-M   'P 1'
#
loop_
_entity.id
_entity.type
_entity.pdbx_description
1 polymer ?
#
loop_
_entity_poly.entity_id
_entity_poly.type
_entity_poly.pdbx_seq_one_letter_code
_entity_poly.pdbx_strand_id
1 'polypeptide(L)'
;MSQQHVNSEDVYCEICHILLPIIRILVDLNQTERIENVTLEICNEFGLVLDVCSGAVHEYKDVVFQVISLTHFSNKALCSLAMNCDRQTDYPTLNWSVAIPDRKPPPQPPKPPSPDSPKLKVLQLADIHVDFGYKPGSEADCLEPLCCRKGLPLPHHPAAGFWGTSLHCDIPYWTAEAILEYAAKTEEVIDKILFVVLILFYPNKLISSTILATHHLIMYGINLVLTNSIR
;
A
#
# COMPACT_ATOMS: atom_id res chain seq x y z
N MET A 1 23.74 -0.69 38.91
CA MET A 1 22.48 -1.29 38.42
C MET A 1 22.31 -0.84 36.98
N SER A 2 22.67 -1.69 36.04
CA SER A 2 22.59 -1.42 34.60
C SER A 2 21.12 -1.50 34.16
N GLN A 3 20.61 -0.42 33.57
CA GLN A 3 19.32 -0.41 32.88
C GLN A 3 19.41 -1.37 31.69
N GLN A 4 18.65 -2.47 31.74
CA GLN A 4 18.40 -3.29 30.56
C GLN A 4 17.42 -2.53 29.66
N HIS A 5 17.92 -2.03 28.53
CA HIS A 5 17.08 -1.62 27.42
C HIS A 5 16.37 -2.88 26.89
N VAL A 6 15.09 -3.05 27.21
CA VAL A 6 14.23 -4.03 26.54
C VAL A 6 14.05 -3.54 25.11
N ASN A 7 14.46 -4.35 24.12
CA ASN A 7 14.31 -4.01 22.72
C ASN A 7 12.80 -4.08 22.37
N SER A 8 12.27 -3.12 21.61
CA SER A 8 10.83 -3.09 21.27
C SER A 8 10.39 -4.35 20.50
N GLU A 9 11.31 -4.93 19.72
CA GLU A 9 11.14 -6.20 19.02
C GLU A 9 10.82 -7.37 19.98
N ASP A 10 11.38 -7.39 21.19
CA ASP A 10 11.17 -8.49 22.13
C ASP A 10 9.75 -8.49 22.70
N VAL A 11 9.18 -7.31 22.96
CA VAL A 11 7.81 -7.17 23.53
C VAL A 11 6.74 -7.66 22.55
N TYR A 12 6.82 -7.26 21.28
CA TYR A 12 5.87 -7.72 20.26
C TYR A 12 5.94 -9.23 20.04
N CYS A 13 7.12 -9.81 20.19
CA CYS A 13 7.31 -11.26 20.08
C CYS A 13 6.73 -12.03 21.25
N GLU A 14 6.91 -11.56 22.48
CA GLU A 14 6.26 -12.15 23.65
C GLU A 14 4.74 -12.10 23.51
N ILE A 15 4.19 -10.95 23.12
CA ILE A 15 2.75 -10.78 22.89
C ILE A 15 2.27 -11.76 21.82
N CYS A 16 2.98 -11.89 20.70
CA CYS A 16 2.60 -12.81 19.62
C CYS A 16 2.59 -14.26 20.09
N HIS A 17 3.64 -14.71 20.77
CA HIS A 17 3.75 -16.08 21.25
C HIS A 17 2.67 -16.44 22.28
N ILE A 18 2.22 -15.47 23.08
CA ILE A 18 1.14 -15.64 24.07
C ILE A 18 -0.23 -15.64 23.39
N LEU A 19 -0.51 -14.67 22.53
CA LEU A 19 -1.85 -14.44 22.00
C LEU A 19 -2.19 -15.33 20.80
N LEU A 20 -1.24 -15.62 19.92
CA LEU A 20 -1.51 -16.36 18.69
C LEU A 20 -2.12 -17.77 18.92
N PRO A 21 -1.67 -18.58 19.90
CA PRO A 21 -2.33 -19.85 20.23
C PRO A 21 -3.79 -19.65 20.66
N ILE A 22 -4.08 -18.60 21.43
CA ILE A 22 -5.44 -18.28 21.91
C ILE A 22 -6.31 -17.86 20.73
N ILE A 23 -5.79 -16.98 19.86
CA ILE A 23 -6.45 -16.52 18.64
C ILE A 23 -6.83 -17.71 17.75
N ARG A 24 -5.92 -18.67 17.55
CA ARG A 24 -6.23 -19.89 16.77
C ARG A 24 -7.40 -20.67 17.34
N ILE A 25 -7.40 -20.94 18.64
CA ILE A 25 -8.50 -21.65 19.31
C ILE A 25 -9.82 -20.90 19.13
N LEU A 26 -9.82 -19.56 19.29
CA LEU A 26 -11.02 -18.75 19.13
C LEU A 26 -11.52 -18.72 17.68
N VAL A 27 -10.62 -18.71 16.69
CA VAL A 27 -10.98 -18.82 15.27
C VAL A 27 -11.59 -20.19 14.97
N ASP A 28 -10.98 -21.29 15.45
CA ASP A 28 -11.47 -22.66 15.22
C ASP A 28 -12.84 -22.90 15.89
N LEU A 29 -13.10 -22.26 17.02
CA LEU A 29 -14.39 -22.30 17.73
C LEU A 29 -15.42 -21.30 17.18
N ASN A 30 -15.09 -20.57 16.12
CA ASN A 30 -15.92 -19.50 15.55
C ASN A 30 -16.34 -18.43 16.58
N GLN A 31 -15.45 -18.11 17.53
CA GLN A 31 -15.61 -17.07 18.55
C GLN A 31 -14.85 -15.78 18.19
N THR A 32 -14.90 -15.39 16.92
CA THR A 32 -14.14 -14.28 16.35
C THR A 32 -14.56 -12.91 16.88
N GLU A 33 -15.82 -12.75 17.31
CA GLU A 33 -16.34 -11.53 17.95
C GLU A 33 -15.56 -11.15 19.22
N ARG A 34 -15.09 -12.15 19.99
CA ARG A 34 -14.27 -11.90 21.18
C ARG A 34 -12.91 -11.30 20.82
N ILE A 35 -12.34 -11.76 19.71
CA ILE A 35 -11.05 -11.26 19.21
C ILE A 35 -11.22 -9.81 18.74
N GLU A 36 -12.29 -9.52 18.00
CA GLU A 36 -12.62 -8.17 17.55
C GLU A 36 -12.78 -7.20 18.73
N ASN A 37 -13.57 -7.53 19.74
CA ASN A 37 -13.79 -6.66 20.90
C ASN A 37 -12.50 -6.35 21.66
N VAL A 38 -11.68 -7.36 21.93
CA VAL A 38 -10.37 -7.17 22.58
C VAL A 38 -9.44 -6.32 21.71
N THR A 39 -9.47 -6.50 20.39
CA THR A 39 -8.63 -5.71 19.48
C THR A 39 -9.08 -4.24 19.46
N LEU A 40 -10.38 -3.97 19.54
CA LEU A 40 -10.92 -2.61 19.65
C LEU A 40 -10.59 -1.96 21.00
N GLU A 41 -10.53 -2.72 22.10
CA GLU A 41 -10.05 -2.23 23.39
C GLU A 41 -8.57 -1.84 23.33
N ILE A 42 -7.74 -2.64 22.66
CA ILE A 42 -6.33 -2.32 22.39
C ILE A 42 -6.19 -1.03 21.57
N CYS A 43 -7.05 -0.80 20.57
CA CYS A 43 -7.06 0.46 19.81
C CYS A 43 -7.19 1.68 20.73
N ASN A 44 -8.07 1.60 21.73
CA ASN A 44 -8.30 2.68 22.69
C ASN A 44 -7.12 2.86 23.66
N GLU A 45 -6.59 1.77 24.20
CA GLU A 45 -5.55 1.80 25.24
C GLU A 45 -4.21 2.32 24.71
N PHE A 46 -3.84 1.96 23.48
CA PHE A 46 -2.57 2.35 22.87
C PHE A 46 -2.61 3.73 22.17
N GLY A 47 -3.71 4.48 22.31
CA GLY A 47 -3.84 5.83 21.75
C GLY A 47 -3.79 5.87 20.22
N LEU A 48 -4.19 4.78 19.56
CA LEU A 48 -4.32 4.76 18.11
C LEU A 48 -5.49 5.64 17.68
N VAL A 49 -5.45 6.16 16.46
CA VAL A 49 -6.60 6.90 15.91
C VAL A 49 -7.78 5.92 15.80
N LEU A 50 -8.77 6.09 16.68
CA LEU A 50 -9.83 5.10 16.91
C LEU A 50 -10.61 4.75 15.64
N ASP A 51 -10.97 5.76 14.84
CA ASP A 51 -11.70 5.55 13.58
C ASP A 51 -10.88 4.73 12.57
N VAL A 52 -9.56 4.96 12.53
CA VAL A 52 -8.64 4.23 11.65
C VAL A 52 -8.45 2.80 12.14
N CYS A 53 -8.23 2.63 13.44
CA CYS A 53 -7.97 1.32 14.03
C CYS A 53 -9.23 0.43 13.95
N SER A 54 -10.39 0.95 14.31
CA SER A 54 -11.66 0.23 14.19
C SER A 54 -12.03 -0.08 12.74
N GLY A 55 -11.80 0.86 11.82
CA GLY A 55 -11.96 0.63 10.38
C GLY A 55 -11.07 -0.52 9.90
N ALA A 56 -9.79 -0.52 10.30
CA ALA A 56 -8.84 -1.57 9.94
C ALA A 56 -9.25 -2.94 10.48
N VAL A 57 -9.65 -3.02 11.75
CA VAL A 57 -10.12 -4.27 12.35
C VAL A 57 -11.36 -4.77 11.62
N HIS A 58 -12.34 -3.91 11.37
CA HIS A 58 -13.57 -4.28 10.68
C HIS A 58 -13.31 -4.82 9.26
N GLU A 59 -12.38 -4.19 8.52
CA GLU A 59 -12.09 -4.55 7.13
C GLU A 59 -11.25 -5.83 7.01
N TYR A 60 -10.24 -6.01 7.87
CA TYR A 60 -9.26 -7.08 7.70
C TYR A 60 -9.54 -8.34 8.52
N LYS A 61 -10.37 -8.28 9.58
CA LYS A 61 -10.55 -9.40 10.52
C LYS A 61 -10.88 -10.72 9.83
N ASP A 62 -11.79 -10.71 8.86
CA ASP A 62 -12.29 -11.93 8.23
C ASP A 62 -11.19 -12.61 7.38
N VAL A 63 -10.43 -11.81 6.63
CA VAL A 63 -9.28 -12.29 5.84
C VAL A 63 -8.19 -12.82 6.77
N VAL A 64 -7.90 -12.12 7.87
CA VAL A 64 -6.91 -12.57 8.86
C VAL A 64 -7.32 -13.89 9.48
N PHE A 65 -8.57 -14.06 9.89
CA PHE A 65 -9.08 -15.32 10.45
C PHE A 65 -9.08 -16.45 9.42
N GLN A 66 -9.36 -16.16 8.15
CA GLN A 66 -9.25 -17.12 7.07
C GLN A 66 -7.79 -17.57 6.87
N VAL A 67 -6.83 -16.64 6.87
CA VAL A 67 -5.41 -16.99 6.76
C VAL A 67 -4.96 -17.83 7.96
N ILE A 68 -5.37 -17.47 9.18
CA ILE A 68 -5.02 -18.20 10.40
C ILE A 68 -5.59 -19.62 10.40
N SER A 69 -6.83 -19.81 9.90
CA SER A 69 -7.49 -21.13 9.86
C SER A 69 -6.97 -22.03 8.74
N LEU A 70 -6.58 -21.47 7.59
CA LEU A 70 -6.13 -22.25 6.44
C LEU A 70 -4.62 -22.50 6.42
N THR A 71 -3.83 -21.69 7.12
CA THR A 71 -2.37 -21.81 7.08
C THR A 71 -1.85 -23.01 7.86
N HIS A 72 -0.85 -23.69 7.30
CA HIS A 72 -0.14 -24.78 7.96
C HIS A 72 1.11 -24.32 8.74
N PHE A 73 1.35 -23.01 8.83
CA PHE A 73 2.48 -22.50 9.61
C PHE A 73 2.31 -22.77 11.10
N SER A 74 3.43 -23.01 11.81
CA SER A 74 3.43 -23.07 13.27
C SER A 74 3.21 -21.67 13.88
N ASN A 75 2.83 -21.61 15.16
CA ASN A 75 2.72 -20.31 15.86
C ASN A 75 4.03 -19.53 15.81
N LYS A 76 5.15 -20.24 16.02
CA LYS A 76 6.49 -19.66 15.90
C LYS A 76 6.73 -19.09 14.51
N ALA A 77 6.46 -19.87 13.45
CA ALA A 77 6.65 -19.42 12.07
C ALA A 77 5.79 -18.20 11.72
N LEU A 78 4.55 -18.13 12.20
CA LEU A 78 3.68 -16.97 12.01
C LEU A 78 4.19 -15.72 12.76
N CYS A 79 4.61 -15.87 14.03
CA CYS A 79 5.19 -14.75 14.78
C CYS A 79 6.51 -14.28 14.15
N SER A 80 7.35 -15.21 13.71
CA SER A 80 8.57 -14.90 12.96
C SER A 80 8.30 -14.20 11.64
N LEU A 81 7.27 -14.60 10.89
CA LEU A 81 6.91 -13.99 9.62
C LEU A 81 6.30 -12.59 9.79
N ALA A 82 5.42 -12.41 10.79
CA ALA A 82 4.67 -11.17 10.97
C ALA A 82 5.46 -10.08 11.71
N MET A 83 6.25 -10.48 12.72
CA MET A 83 6.90 -9.55 13.65
C MET A 83 8.43 -9.72 13.69
N ASN A 84 9.01 -10.52 12.78
CA ASN A 84 10.45 -10.84 12.74
C ASN A 84 10.97 -11.52 14.03
N CYS A 85 10.10 -12.22 14.75
CA CYS A 85 10.46 -12.96 15.96
C CYS A 85 11.43 -14.11 15.69
N ASP A 86 12.28 -14.43 16.66
CA ASP A 86 13.11 -15.64 16.68
C ASP A 86 13.85 -15.95 15.36
N ARG A 87 14.35 -14.93 14.63
CA ARG A 87 15.04 -15.02 13.31
C ARG A 87 14.91 -16.39 12.63
N GLN A 88 13.68 -16.75 12.27
CA GLN A 88 13.44 -17.97 11.52
C GLN A 88 13.71 -17.64 10.06
N THR A 89 14.83 -18.11 9.54
CA THR A 89 15.29 -17.80 8.18
C THR A 89 14.86 -18.86 7.16
N ASP A 90 14.31 -19.99 7.62
CA ASP A 90 13.88 -21.09 6.76
C ASP A 90 12.39 -21.41 6.96
N TYR A 91 11.66 -21.31 5.86
CA TYR A 91 10.26 -21.68 5.71
C TYR A 91 10.19 -22.71 4.57
N PRO A 92 10.30 -24.03 4.87
CA PRO A 92 10.37 -25.05 3.83
C PRO A 92 9.18 -25.04 2.86
N THR A 93 7.99 -24.66 3.34
CA THR A 93 6.78 -24.49 2.51
C THR A 93 6.88 -23.36 1.49
N LEU A 94 7.79 -22.41 1.68
CA LEU A 94 8.09 -21.31 0.75
C LEU A 94 9.30 -21.60 -0.13
N ASN A 95 9.99 -22.73 0.07
CA ASN A 95 11.12 -23.13 -0.76
C ASN A 95 10.63 -23.87 -2.01
N TRP A 96 10.28 -23.10 -3.04
CA TRP A 96 9.87 -23.62 -4.34
C TRP A 96 10.89 -23.25 -5.41
N SER A 97 11.00 -24.10 -6.42
CA SER A 97 11.86 -23.86 -7.58
C SER A 97 11.06 -24.00 -8.86
N VAL A 98 11.47 -23.25 -9.88
CA VAL A 98 10.94 -23.37 -11.24
C VAL A 98 11.98 -24.06 -12.08
N ALA A 99 11.59 -25.16 -12.73
CA ALA A 99 12.45 -25.79 -13.73
C ALA A 99 12.57 -24.86 -14.94
N ILE A 100 13.77 -24.32 -15.16
CA ILE A 100 14.08 -23.52 -16.35
C ILE A 100 14.50 -24.51 -17.44
N PRO A 101 13.92 -24.43 -18.67
CA PRO A 101 14.33 -25.30 -19.76
C PRO A 101 15.83 -25.18 -20.09
N ASP A 102 16.50 -26.29 -20.38
CA ASP A 102 17.95 -26.40 -20.64
C ASP A 102 18.45 -25.73 -21.95
N ARG A 103 17.70 -24.77 -22.49
CA ARG A 103 17.97 -24.10 -23.77
C ARG A 103 18.50 -22.69 -23.55
N LYS A 104 19.61 -22.56 -22.80
CA LYS A 104 20.26 -21.26 -22.60
C LYS A 104 21.15 -20.93 -23.82
N PRO A 105 20.79 -19.92 -24.64
CA PRO A 105 21.67 -19.48 -25.71
C PRO A 105 22.96 -18.84 -25.13
N PRO A 106 24.07 -18.83 -25.88
CA PRO A 106 25.25 -18.08 -25.49
C PRO A 106 24.90 -16.61 -25.25
N PRO A 107 25.40 -15.98 -24.15
CA PRO A 107 25.15 -14.57 -23.89
C PRO A 107 25.62 -13.71 -25.06
N GLN A 108 24.73 -12.88 -25.61
CA GLN A 108 25.07 -11.89 -26.61
C GLN A 108 24.83 -10.50 -26.03
N PRO A 109 25.86 -9.65 -25.89
CA PRO A 109 25.68 -8.29 -25.42
C PRO A 109 24.84 -7.48 -26.43
N PRO A 110 23.98 -6.56 -25.95
CA PRO A 110 23.24 -5.66 -26.84
C PRO A 110 24.21 -4.85 -27.69
N LYS A 111 23.98 -4.82 -29.00
CA LYS A 111 24.72 -3.93 -29.91
C LYS A 111 24.06 -2.54 -29.89
N PRO A 112 24.84 -1.44 -29.83
CA PRO A 112 24.28 -0.11 -29.97
C PRO A 112 23.47 0.00 -31.28
N PRO A 113 22.30 0.67 -31.25
CA PRO A 113 21.52 0.91 -32.45
C PRO A 113 22.29 1.82 -33.41
N SER A 114 21.98 1.73 -34.72
CA SER A 114 22.51 2.68 -35.70
C SER A 114 21.98 4.09 -35.43
N PRO A 115 22.68 5.15 -35.88
CA PRO A 115 22.20 6.53 -35.75
C PRO A 115 20.79 6.75 -36.33
N ASP A 116 20.45 6.02 -37.39
CA ASP A 116 19.17 6.11 -38.11
C ASP A 116 18.10 5.15 -37.59
N SER A 117 18.38 4.40 -36.51
CA SER A 117 17.40 3.46 -35.95
C SER A 117 16.18 4.22 -35.41
N PRO A 118 14.95 3.76 -35.70
CA PRO A 118 13.74 4.37 -35.16
C PRO A 118 13.77 4.30 -33.63
N LYS A 119 13.34 5.38 -32.99
CA LYS A 119 13.25 5.48 -31.53
C LYS A 119 11.81 5.28 -31.12
N LEU A 120 11.61 4.47 -30.08
CA LEU A 120 10.33 4.34 -29.40
C LEU A 120 10.32 5.27 -28.19
N LYS A 121 9.32 6.13 -28.09
CA LYS A 121 9.09 6.98 -26.92
C LYS A 121 8.01 6.36 -26.04
N VAL A 122 8.37 6.01 -24.81
CA VAL A 122 7.47 5.40 -23.83
C VAL A 122 7.26 6.38 -22.68
N LEU A 123 6.01 6.79 -22.47
CA LEU A 123 5.62 7.52 -21.27
C LEU A 123 5.39 6.52 -20.14
N GLN A 124 6.17 6.60 -19.06
CA GLN A 124 5.97 5.79 -17.87
C GLN A 124 5.35 6.64 -16.76
N LEU A 125 4.19 6.21 -16.29
CA LEU A 125 3.48 6.80 -15.15
C LEU A 125 3.42 5.75 -14.05
N ALA A 126 3.78 6.14 -12.84
CA ALA A 126 3.76 5.27 -11.68
C ALA A 126 3.19 6.01 -10.46
N ASP A 127 2.54 5.28 -9.57
CA ASP A 127 2.16 5.76 -8.23
C ASP A 127 1.30 7.04 -8.22
N ILE A 128 0.43 7.22 -9.21
CA ILE A 128 -0.53 8.33 -9.21
C ILE A 128 -1.68 8.01 -8.25
N HIS A 129 -1.48 8.33 -6.97
CA HIS A 129 -2.47 8.16 -5.91
C HIS A 129 -3.42 9.35 -5.86
N VAL A 130 -4.62 9.16 -6.41
CA VAL A 130 -5.68 10.18 -6.44
C VAL A 130 -6.56 10.06 -5.21
N ASP A 131 -6.69 11.16 -4.48
CA ASP A 131 -7.65 11.29 -3.39
C ASP A 131 -8.83 12.19 -3.77
N PHE A 132 -10.00 11.59 -3.96
CA PHE A 132 -11.25 12.31 -4.22
C PHE A 132 -11.76 13.08 -3.00
N GLY A 133 -11.28 12.74 -1.80
CA GLY A 133 -11.55 13.46 -0.56
C GLY A 133 -10.64 14.67 -0.34
N TYR A 134 -9.63 14.89 -1.20
CA TYR A 134 -8.65 15.95 -1.01
C TYR A 134 -9.31 17.33 -0.98
N LYS A 135 -8.98 18.13 0.03
CA LYS A 135 -9.59 19.44 0.29
C LYS A 135 -8.52 20.50 0.55
N PRO A 136 -8.31 21.45 -0.38
CA PRO A 136 -7.41 22.58 -0.14
C PRO A 136 -7.78 23.34 1.13
N GLY A 137 -6.77 23.76 1.88
CA GLY A 137 -6.90 24.48 3.14
C GLY A 137 -7.18 23.62 4.37
N SER A 138 -7.36 22.29 4.22
CA SER A 138 -7.54 21.41 5.38
C SER A 138 -6.23 21.15 6.14
N GLU A 139 -6.31 20.50 7.30
CA GLU A 139 -5.14 20.02 8.04
C GLU A 139 -4.31 19.04 7.17
N ALA A 140 -3.01 19.31 7.06
CA ALA A 140 -2.07 18.51 6.27
C ALA A 140 -1.07 17.72 7.12
N ASP A 141 -0.92 18.07 8.41
CA ASP A 141 -0.09 17.37 9.38
C ASP A 141 -0.97 16.83 10.51
N CYS A 142 -1.63 15.71 10.22
CA CYS A 142 -2.58 15.06 11.11
C CYS A 142 -2.02 13.72 11.63
N LEU A 143 -2.69 13.14 12.65
CA LEU A 143 -2.31 11.85 13.22
C LEU A 143 -2.86 10.64 12.42
N GLU A 144 -3.70 10.89 11.40
CA GLU A 144 -4.21 9.84 10.52
C GLU A 144 -3.15 9.44 9.48
N PRO A 145 -3.16 8.20 8.96
CA PRO A 145 -2.20 7.79 7.93
C PRO A 145 -2.37 8.53 6.58
N LEU A 146 -3.50 9.22 6.39
CA LEU A 146 -3.78 10.05 5.21
C LEU A 146 -4.52 11.32 5.64
N CYS A 147 -3.89 12.48 5.44
CA CYS A 147 -4.38 13.81 5.78
C CYS A 147 -4.95 14.53 4.55
N CYS A 148 -5.06 15.87 4.59
CA CYS A 148 -5.52 16.72 3.49
C CYS A 148 -6.99 16.53 3.05
N ARG A 149 -7.87 15.98 3.91
CA ARG A 149 -9.30 15.79 3.60
C ARG A 149 -10.25 16.67 4.42
N LYS A 150 -9.94 16.87 5.69
CA LYS A 150 -10.84 17.48 6.70
C LYS A 150 -10.05 18.20 7.77
N GLY A 151 -10.77 18.92 8.66
CA GLY A 151 -10.16 19.68 9.74
C GLY A 151 -9.58 21.01 9.27
N LEU A 152 -9.36 21.91 10.23
CA LEU A 152 -8.60 23.14 10.03
C LEU A 152 -7.19 22.91 10.56
N PRO A 153 -6.15 23.48 9.91
CA PRO A 153 -4.79 23.41 10.40
C PRO A 153 -4.68 23.93 11.83
N LEU A 154 -4.02 23.17 12.70
CA LEU A 154 -3.65 23.63 14.03
C LEU A 154 -2.66 24.81 13.94
N PRO A 155 -2.52 25.63 15.00
CA PRO A 155 -1.51 26.69 15.02
C PRO A 155 -0.12 26.11 14.69
N HIS A 156 0.55 26.72 13.70
CA HIS A 156 1.85 26.28 13.16
C HIS A 156 1.84 24.99 12.32
N HIS A 157 0.68 24.36 12.10
CA HIS A 157 0.56 23.26 11.14
C HIS A 157 0.31 23.81 9.73
N PRO A 158 0.87 23.15 8.70
CA PRO A 158 0.65 23.54 7.31
C PRO A 158 -0.76 23.18 6.83
N ALA A 159 -1.30 24.02 5.95
CA ALA A 159 -2.57 23.74 5.27
C ALA A 159 -2.33 22.94 3.97
N ALA A 160 -3.33 22.15 3.58
CA ALA A 160 -3.34 21.45 2.30
C ALA A 160 -3.30 22.46 1.13
N GLY A 161 -2.32 22.32 0.23
CA GLY A 161 -2.15 23.16 -0.94
C GLY A 161 -3.19 22.84 -2.02
N PHE A 162 -3.36 23.74 -3.00
CA PHE A 162 -4.32 23.48 -4.09
C PHE A 162 -3.89 22.31 -4.98
N TRP A 163 -2.60 22.22 -5.34
CA TRP A 163 -2.06 21.17 -6.23
C TRP A 163 -1.51 19.94 -5.50
N GLY A 164 -1.79 19.80 -4.21
CA GLY A 164 -1.16 18.81 -3.34
C GLY A 164 -0.27 19.44 -2.26
N THR A 165 0.14 18.60 -1.29
CA THR A 165 1.06 18.95 -0.20
C THR A 165 2.05 17.82 0.02
N SER A 166 3.32 18.15 0.21
CA SER A 166 4.40 17.20 0.48
C SER A 166 4.44 16.73 1.94
N LEU A 167 3.35 16.10 2.39
CA LEU A 167 3.18 15.46 3.71
C LEU A 167 2.48 14.10 3.53
N HIS A 168 1.82 13.58 4.57
CA HIS A 168 1.01 12.35 4.51
C HIS A 168 -0.30 12.57 3.73
N CYS A 169 -0.20 12.98 2.47
CA CYS A 169 -1.32 13.31 1.61
C CYS A 169 -1.13 12.70 0.21
N ASP A 170 -2.22 12.23 -0.35
CA ASP A 170 -2.34 11.91 -1.77
C ASP A 170 -2.66 13.18 -2.59
N ILE A 171 -2.67 13.09 -3.91
CA ILE A 171 -2.93 14.25 -4.77
C ILE A 171 -4.41 14.38 -5.13
N PRO A 172 -4.94 15.59 -5.29
CA PRO A 172 -6.29 15.77 -5.80
C PRO A 172 -6.38 15.38 -7.29
N TYR A 173 -7.57 14.99 -7.74
CA TYR A 173 -7.78 14.52 -9.12
C TYR A 173 -7.35 15.54 -10.19
N TRP A 174 -7.51 16.84 -9.93
CA TRP A 174 -7.12 17.88 -10.89
C TRP A 174 -5.59 17.99 -11.04
N THR A 175 -4.81 17.55 -10.06
CA THR A 175 -3.34 17.46 -10.20
C THR A 175 -2.97 16.29 -11.11
N ALA A 176 -3.64 15.15 -10.96
CA ALA A 176 -3.46 14.01 -11.86
C ALA A 176 -3.86 14.37 -13.30
N GLU A 177 -4.97 15.09 -13.48
CA GLU A 177 -5.39 15.60 -14.79
C GLU A 177 -4.35 16.56 -15.38
N ALA A 178 -3.85 17.52 -14.58
CA ALA A 178 -2.82 18.45 -15.04
C ALA A 178 -1.51 17.75 -15.46
N ILE A 179 -1.10 16.69 -14.77
CA ILE A 179 0.06 15.87 -15.16
C ILE A 179 -0.17 15.25 -16.55
N LEU A 180 -1.34 14.66 -16.78
CA LEU A 180 -1.69 14.01 -18.05
C LEU A 180 -1.83 15.03 -19.18
N GLU A 181 -2.45 16.18 -18.93
CA GLU A 181 -2.53 17.27 -19.88
C GLU A 181 -1.15 17.81 -20.26
N TYR A 182 -0.27 17.98 -19.27
CA TYR A 182 1.09 18.46 -19.51
C TYR A 182 1.87 17.48 -20.39
N ALA A 183 1.75 16.18 -20.12
CA ALA A 183 2.35 15.14 -20.94
C ALA A 183 1.80 15.16 -22.38
N ALA A 184 0.48 15.29 -22.56
CA ALA A 184 -0.14 15.39 -23.88
C ALA A 184 0.27 16.64 -24.67
N LYS A 185 0.51 17.77 -23.98
CA LYS A 185 0.88 19.05 -24.61
C LYS A 185 2.36 19.13 -24.98
N THR A 186 3.22 18.56 -24.15
CA THR A 186 4.68 18.72 -24.27
C THR A 186 5.30 17.68 -25.19
N GLU A 187 4.66 16.52 -25.31
CA GLU A 187 5.18 15.40 -26.07
C GLU A 187 4.43 15.26 -27.40
N GLU A 188 5.07 15.70 -28.50
CA GLU A 188 4.47 15.68 -29.85
C GLU A 188 4.03 14.28 -30.30
N VAL A 189 4.76 13.22 -29.92
CA VAL A 189 4.43 11.83 -30.25
C VAL A 189 4.79 10.93 -29.08
N ILE A 190 3.81 10.22 -28.52
CA ILE A 190 4.02 9.14 -27.54
C ILE A 190 3.58 7.82 -28.19
N ASP A 191 4.52 6.89 -28.40
CA ASP A 191 4.21 5.62 -29.05
C ASP A 191 3.52 4.63 -28.10
N LYS A 192 3.86 4.68 -26.81
CA LYS A 192 3.32 3.80 -25.77
C LYS A 192 3.21 4.49 -24.42
N ILE A 193 2.21 4.09 -23.65
CA ILE A 193 2.05 4.44 -22.24
C ILE A 193 2.22 3.17 -21.40
N LEU A 194 3.11 3.24 -20.42
CA LEU A 194 3.27 2.23 -19.38
C LEU A 194 2.73 2.81 -18.07
N PHE A 195 1.64 2.24 -17.57
CA PHE A 195 1.06 2.63 -16.30
C PHE A 195 1.37 1.57 -15.24
N VAL A 196 2.08 1.95 -14.18
CA VAL A 196 2.44 1.09 -13.06
C VAL A 196 1.64 1.53 -11.85
N VAL A 197 0.66 0.72 -11.45
CA VAL A 197 -0.15 0.99 -10.26
C VAL A 197 0.55 0.39 -9.05
N LEU A 198 0.80 1.20 -8.01
CA LEU A 198 0.96 0.68 -6.66
C LEU A 198 -0.41 0.71 -6.00
N ILE A 199 -0.89 -0.47 -5.61
CA ILE A 199 -2.11 -0.57 -4.80
C ILE A 199 -1.64 -0.52 -3.34
N LEU A 200 -1.64 0.67 -2.76
CA LEU A 200 -1.49 0.81 -1.30
C LEU A 200 -2.81 0.40 -0.65
N PHE A 201 -2.77 -0.69 0.12
CA PHE A 201 -3.90 -1.16 0.93
C PHE A 201 -4.03 -0.27 2.18
N TYR A 202 -4.77 0.84 2.09
CA TYR A 202 -5.12 1.65 3.26
C TYR A 202 -6.40 1.15 3.93
N PRO A 203 -6.45 0.87 5.25
CA PRO A 203 -7.53 0.14 5.95
C PRO A 203 -9.00 0.62 5.88
N ASN A 204 -9.41 1.48 4.96
CA ASN A 204 -10.77 2.00 4.86
C ASN A 204 -11.46 1.51 3.57
N LYS A 205 -12.78 1.28 3.63
CA LYS A 205 -13.68 0.95 2.49
C LYS A 205 -13.57 1.88 1.26
N LEU A 206 -12.84 2.99 1.38
CA LEU A 206 -12.42 3.83 0.26
C LEU A 206 -11.46 3.12 -0.72
N ILE A 207 -10.80 2.01 -0.37
CA ILE A 207 -9.91 1.32 -1.32
C ILE A 207 -10.66 0.87 -2.59
N SER A 208 -11.86 0.28 -2.46
CA SER A 208 -12.59 -0.20 -3.64
C SER A 208 -13.10 0.95 -4.52
N SER A 209 -13.51 2.07 -3.92
CA SER A 209 -13.99 3.23 -4.69
C SER A 209 -12.85 4.05 -5.27
N THR A 210 -11.74 4.21 -4.53
CA THR A 210 -10.54 4.92 -4.99
C THR A 210 -9.82 4.11 -6.06
N ILE A 211 -9.61 2.79 -5.93
CA ILE A 211 -9.01 1.99 -7.02
C ILE A 211 -9.87 2.05 -8.27
N LEU A 212 -11.19 1.90 -8.17
CA LEU A 212 -12.08 1.93 -9.32
C LEU A 212 -12.14 3.32 -9.95
N ALA A 213 -12.20 4.37 -9.14
CA ALA A 213 -12.26 5.76 -9.62
C ALA A 213 -10.91 6.25 -10.16
N THR A 214 -9.79 5.90 -9.52
CA THR A 214 -8.43 6.10 -10.04
C THR A 214 -8.26 5.32 -11.35
N HIS A 215 -8.70 4.06 -11.43
CA HIS A 215 -8.72 3.31 -12.68
C HIS A 215 -9.55 4.00 -13.76
N HIS A 216 -10.77 4.48 -13.46
CA HIS A 216 -11.59 5.21 -14.43
C HIS A 216 -10.97 6.54 -14.88
N LEU A 217 -10.38 7.31 -13.97
CA LEU A 217 -9.72 8.58 -14.29
C LEU A 217 -8.43 8.37 -15.08
N ILE A 218 -7.65 7.35 -14.73
CA ILE A 218 -6.47 6.93 -15.48
C ILE A 218 -6.89 6.46 -16.87
N MET A 219 -7.91 5.61 -16.99
CA MET A 219 -8.38 5.12 -18.29
C MET A 219 -8.99 6.26 -19.14
N TYR A 220 -9.66 7.22 -18.52
CA TYR A 220 -10.15 8.43 -19.20
C TYR A 220 -8.99 9.33 -19.66
N GLY A 221 -8.01 9.58 -18.80
CA GLY A 221 -6.84 10.37 -19.11
C GLY A 221 -5.91 9.70 -20.11
N ILE A 222 -5.74 8.37 -20.06
CA ILE A 222 -5.07 7.58 -21.10
C ILE A 222 -5.80 7.74 -22.42
N ASN A 223 -7.14 7.62 -22.44
CA ASN A 223 -7.91 7.88 -23.66
C ASN A 223 -7.72 9.31 -24.15
N LEU A 224 -7.65 10.31 -23.28
CA LEU A 224 -7.42 11.71 -23.64
C LEU A 224 -6.02 11.96 -24.22
N VAL A 225 -4.98 11.34 -23.64
CA VAL A 225 -3.59 11.40 -24.12
C VAL A 225 -3.48 10.66 -25.47
N LEU A 226 -4.05 9.47 -25.59
CA LEU A 226 -4.02 8.68 -26.82
C LEU A 226 -4.82 9.36 -27.95
N THR A 227 -5.98 9.93 -27.67
CA THR A 227 -6.81 10.58 -28.71
C THR A 227 -6.24 11.91 -29.19
N ASN A 228 -5.46 12.63 -28.37
CA ASN A 228 -4.83 13.89 -28.77
C ASN A 228 -3.37 13.75 -29.24
N SER A 229 -2.67 12.66 -28.90
CA SER A 229 -1.28 12.39 -29.34
C SER A 229 -1.20 11.55 -30.64
N ILE A 230 -2.33 11.03 -31.15
CA ILE A 230 -2.41 10.33 -32.45
C ILE A 230 -2.91 11.30 -33.56
N ARG A 231 -2.27 12.46 -33.72
CA ARG A 231 -2.43 13.29 -34.92
C ARG A 231 -1.09 13.58 -35.57
#